data_AF-A0A523NRT3-F1
#
_entry.id   AF-A0A523NRT3-F1
#
_cell.length_a   1.000
_cell.length_b   1.000
_cell.length_c   1.000
_cell.angle_alpha   90.00
_cell.angle_beta   90.00
_cell.angle_gamma   90.00
#
_symmetry.space_group_name_H-M   'P 1'
#
loop_
_entity.id
_entity.type
_entity.pdbx_description
1 polymer ?
#
loop_
_entity_poly.entity_id
_entity_poly.type
_entity_poly.pdbx_seq_one_letter_code
_entity_poly.pdbx_strand_id
1 'polypeptide(L)'
;MPLYDYQCPSNGVRIEIHHPMAHTVATWGELCERSNHPLGDTPPATPVEKMMGKGNPTRPKPLLDFKKDRKPFREVMMAPMRDKNF
;
A
#
# COMPACT_ATOMS: atom_id res chain seq x y z
N MET A 1 -7.61 18.00 -9.29
CA MET A 1 -6.24 17.54 -9.64
C MET A 1 -6.34 16.09 -10.07
N PRO A 2 -5.97 15.74 -11.32
CA PRO A 2 -6.17 14.40 -11.87
C PRO A 2 -5.27 13.37 -11.18
N LEU A 3 -5.75 12.13 -11.17
CA LEU A 3 -5.09 10.99 -10.59
C LEU A 3 -4.54 10.10 -11.70
N TYR A 4 -3.26 9.77 -11.60
CA TYR A 4 -2.59 8.93 -12.59
C TYR A 4 -1.99 7.70 -11.90
N ASP A 5 -2.17 6.55 -12.54
CA ASP A 5 -1.57 5.29 -12.14
C ASP A 5 -0.28 5.07 -12.93
N TYR A 6 0.79 4.72 -12.21
CA TYR A 6 2.07 4.35 -12.81
C TYR A 6 2.49 2.97 -12.30
N GLN A 7 3.06 2.17 -13.18
CA GLN A 7 3.62 0.86 -12.88
C GLN A 7 5.13 0.88 -13.08
N CYS A 8 5.87 0.32 -12.13
CA CYS A 8 7.26 -0.03 -12.34
C CYS A 8 7.34 -1.48 -12.84
N PRO A 9 7.77 -1.73 -14.09
CA PRO A 9 7.89 -3.09 -14.61
C PRO A 9 9.00 -3.90 -13.93
N SER A 10 9.99 -3.23 -13.32
CA SER A 10 11.13 -3.91 -12.67
C SER A 10 10.76 -4.61 -11.36
N ASN A 11 9.79 -4.09 -10.61
CA ASN A 11 9.34 -4.66 -9.34
C ASN A 11 7.86 -5.09 -9.37
N GLY A 12 7.12 -4.72 -10.43
CA GLY A 12 5.69 -4.99 -10.57
C GLY A 12 4.79 -4.12 -9.71
N VAL A 13 5.34 -3.11 -9.01
CA VAL A 13 4.59 -2.23 -8.10
C VAL A 13 3.87 -1.14 -8.88
N ARG A 14 2.63 -0.88 -8.48
CA ARG A 14 1.80 0.22 -9.01
C ARG A 14 1.58 1.27 -7.95
N ILE A 15 1.73 2.54 -8.32
CA ILE A 15 1.54 3.68 -7.43
C ILE A 15 0.66 4.72 -8.11
N GLU A 16 -0.29 5.23 -7.33
CA GLU A 16 -1.25 6.23 -7.76
C GLU A 16 -0.82 7.61 -7.24
N ILE A 17 -0.65 8.59 -8.14
CA ILE A 17 -0.23 9.95 -7.78
C ILE A 17 -1.16 11.02 -8.35
N HIS A 18 -1.36 12.07 -7.56
CA HIS A 18 -2.04 13.28 -8.00
C HIS A 18 -0.99 14.30 -8.46
N HIS A 19 -0.99 14.67 -9.73
CA HIS A 19 -0.11 15.73 -10.24
C HIS A 19 -0.74 16.51 -11.40
N PRO A 20 -0.29 17.75 -11.67
CA PRO A 20 -0.73 18.51 -12.84
C PRO A 20 -0.30 17.78 -14.13
N MET A 21 -1.10 17.90 -15.21
CA MET A 21 -0.75 17.35 -16.52
C MET A 21 0.59 17.87 -17.07
N ALA A 22 1.01 19.07 -16.67
CA ALA A 22 2.30 19.65 -17.06
C ALA A 22 3.51 18.90 -16.47
N HIS A 23 3.32 18.14 -15.39
CA HIS A 23 4.36 17.30 -14.83
C HIS A 23 4.28 15.90 -15.42
N THR A 24 5.43 15.36 -15.81
CA THR A 24 5.56 13.98 -16.30
C THR A 24 6.50 13.23 -15.36
N VAL A 25 6.12 12.02 -14.96
CA VAL A 25 6.99 11.15 -14.15
C VAL A 25 7.53 10.06 -15.07
N ALA A 26 8.85 9.97 -15.19
CA ALA A 26 9.52 9.00 -16.05
C ALA A 26 10.33 7.95 -15.26
N THR A 27 10.69 8.27 -14.01
CA THR A 27 11.58 7.43 -13.19
C THR A 27 10.93 7.03 -11.87
N TRP A 28 11.38 5.91 -11.31
CA TRP A 28 10.94 5.40 -10.02
C TRP A 28 11.27 6.36 -8.87
N GLY A 29 12.44 7.02 -8.93
CA GLY A 29 12.82 8.02 -7.94
C GLY A 29 11.83 9.17 -7.86
N GLU A 30 11.50 9.78 -9.01
CA GLU A 30 10.51 10.88 -9.05
C GLU A 30 9.11 10.43 -8.62
N LEU A 31 8.73 9.19 -8.94
CA LEU A 31 7.46 8.60 -8.52
C LEU A 31 7.41 8.45 -6.99
N CYS A 32 8.48 7.90 -6.41
CA CYS A 32 8.63 7.69 -4.98
C CYS A 32 8.62 9.01 -4.20
N GLU A 33 9.37 10.01 -4.65
CA GLU A 33 9.41 11.33 -4.02
C GLU A 33 8.02 11.98 -3.99
N ARG A 34 7.28 11.92 -5.10
CA ARG A 34 5.92 12.49 -5.19
C ARG A 34 4.88 11.74 -4.39
N SER A 35 5.01 10.42 -4.31
CA SER A 35 4.08 9.55 -3.57
C SER A 35 4.42 9.43 -2.09
N ASN A 36 5.54 10.03 -1.66
CA ASN A 36 6.18 9.77 -0.37
C ASN A 36 6.37 8.24 -0.14
N HIS A 37 6.69 7.50 -1.21
CA HIS A 37 6.92 6.07 -1.18
C HIS A 37 8.42 5.79 -1.02
N PRO A 38 8.84 4.85 -0.16
CA PRO A 38 10.25 4.51 -0.03
C PRO A 38 10.75 3.83 -1.32
N LEU A 39 11.94 4.19 -1.80
CA LEU A 39 12.54 3.54 -2.98
C LEU A 39 12.76 2.03 -2.78
N GLY A 40 13.05 1.62 -1.53
CA GLY A 40 13.34 0.24 -1.18
C GLY A 40 14.59 -0.26 -1.91
N ASP A 41 14.44 -1.41 -2.59
CA ASP A 41 15.51 -2.07 -3.34
C ASP A 41 15.54 -1.68 -4.84
N THR A 42 14.53 -0.93 -5.30
CA THR A 42 14.41 -0.57 -6.72
C THR A 42 15.25 0.68 -7.02
N PRO A 43 16.13 0.65 -8.04
CA PRO A 43 16.98 1.78 -8.34
C PRO A 43 16.15 3.01 -8.81
N PRO A 44 16.52 4.24 -8.39
CA PRO A 44 15.78 5.46 -8.74
C PRO A 44 15.70 5.72 -10.23
N ALA A 45 16.72 5.31 -10.99
CA ALA A 45 16.80 5.46 -12.44
C ALA A 45 15.90 4.47 -13.20
N THR A 46 15.19 3.58 -12.51
CA THR A 46 14.30 2.61 -13.13
C THR A 46 13.17 3.34 -13.88
N PRO A 47 12.93 3.02 -15.16
CA PRO A 47 11.84 3.62 -15.91
C PRO A 47 10.48 3.15 -15.36
N VAL A 48 9.51 4.06 -15.29
CA VAL A 48 8.12 3.74 -14.93
C VAL A 48 7.19 3.98 -16.11
N GLU A 49 6.14 3.18 -16.19
CA GLU A 49 5.15 3.27 -17.26
C GLU A 49 3.84 3.82 -16.73
N LYS A 50 3.31 4.84 -17.42
CA LYS A 50 2.01 5.42 -17.08
C LYS A 50 0.90 4.52 -17.59
N MET A 51 0.10 3.99 -16.68
CA MET A 51 -1.09 3.19 -17.01
C MET A 51 -2.23 4.13 -17.41
N MET A 52 -2.24 4.56 -18.67
CA MET A 52 -3.41 5.20 -19.27
C MET A 52 -4.42 4.12 -19.63
N GLY A 53 -5.38 3.88 -18.73
CA GLY A 53 -6.36 2.80 -18.88
C GLY A 53 -7.15 2.89 -20.20
N LYS A 54 -6.93 1.94 -21.11
CA LYS A 54 -8.00 1.50 -22.02
C LYS A 54 -9.02 0.76 -21.15
N GLY A 55 -10.18 1.37 -20.90
CA GLY A 55 -11.39 0.72 -20.39
C GLY A 55 -11.20 -0.29 -19.24
N ASN A 56 -11.30 0.21 -18.00
CA ASN A 56 -11.60 -0.51 -16.76
C ASN A 56 -11.53 -2.06 -16.78
N PRO A 57 -10.50 -2.64 -16.12
CA PRO A 57 -10.66 -3.83 -15.32
C PRO A 57 -10.58 -3.42 -13.85
N THR A 58 -11.68 -3.65 -13.13
CA THR A 58 -11.81 -3.66 -11.66
C THR A 58 -10.47 -3.71 -10.91
N ARG A 59 -10.18 -2.69 -10.08
CA ARG A 59 -9.13 -2.82 -9.06
C ARG A 59 -9.51 -4.02 -8.17
N PRO A 60 -8.72 -5.09 -8.01
CA PRO A 60 -8.78 -5.81 -6.76
C PRO A 60 -8.34 -4.82 -5.68
N LYS A 61 -9.07 -4.78 -4.56
CA LYS A 61 -8.65 -4.02 -3.38
C LYS A 61 -7.19 -4.40 -3.08
N PRO A 62 -6.32 -3.45 -2.70
CA PRO A 62 -5.00 -3.83 -2.21
C PRO A 62 -5.24 -4.87 -1.11
N LEU A 63 -4.68 -6.06 -1.29
CA LEU A 63 -4.70 -7.14 -0.31
C LEU A 63 -3.78 -6.71 0.84
N LEU A 64 -4.26 -5.74 1.59
CA LEU A 64 -3.65 -5.19 2.77
C LEU A 64 -4.76 -4.84 3.77
N ASP A 65 -5.64 -5.80 4.02
CA ASP A 65 -6.54 -5.81 5.16
C ASP A 65 -5.77 -6.09 6.45
N PHE A 66 -4.88 -5.18 6.87
CA PHE A 66 -4.23 -5.24 8.20
C PHE A 66 -5.19 -5.00 9.38
N LYS A 67 -6.51 -5.11 9.18
CA LYS A 67 -7.53 -4.74 10.16
C LYS A 67 -8.45 -5.88 10.61
N LYS A 68 -8.06 -7.16 10.40
CA LYS A 68 -8.87 -8.31 10.86
C LYS A 68 -8.16 -9.38 11.71
N ASP A 69 -6.96 -9.12 12.22
CA ASP A 69 -6.28 -10.04 13.16
C ASP A 69 -5.82 -9.38 14.46
N ARG A 70 -6.60 -8.42 14.98
CA ARG A 70 -6.59 -8.20 16.43
C ARG A 70 -7.56 -9.18 17.08
N LYS A 71 -7.08 -10.39 17.38
CA LYS A 71 -7.70 -11.18 18.44
C LYS A 71 -7.74 -10.31 19.71
N PRO A 72 -8.88 -10.13 20.38
CA PRO A 72 -8.91 -9.42 21.64
C PRO A 72 -8.06 -10.19 22.66
N PHE A 73 -7.00 -9.54 23.17
CA PHE A 73 -6.07 -10.01 24.20
C PHE A 73 -6.74 -10.19 25.59
N ARG A 74 -8.06 -10.39 25.69
CA ARG A 74 -8.80 -10.44 26.97
C ARG A 74 -9.18 -11.85 27.39
N GLU A 75 -8.26 -12.77 27.23
CA GLU A 75 -8.23 -14.08 27.90
C GLU A 75 -6.73 -14.37 28.05
N VAL A 76 -6.06 -14.04 29.15
CA VAL A 76 -6.06 -14.76 30.42
C VAL A 76 -5.34 -13.85 31.43
N MET A 77 -6.00 -13.47 32.52
CA MET A 77 -5.44 -13.32 33.88
C MET A 77 -6.43 -12.56 34.75
N MET A 78 -7.30 -13.31 35.42
CA MET A 78 -7.78 -13.02 36.79
C MET A 78 -8.51 -14.28 37.27
N ALA A 79 -7.74 -15.20 37.86
CA ALA A 79 -8.31 -16.14 38.83
C ALA A 79 -8.73 -15.34 40.08
N PRO A 80 -9.78 -15.78 40.79
CA PRO A 80 -9.51 -16.34 42.12
C PRO A 80 -10.19 -17.72 42.27
N MET A 81 -9.46 -18.73 42.72
CA MET A 81 -9.35 -19.08 44.14
C MET A 81 -10.64 -19.71 44.68
N ARG A 82 -10.73 -21.03 44.48
CA ARG A 82 -11.13 -22.03 45.47
C ARG A 82 -11.74 -21.47 46.76
N ASP A 83 -13.04 -21.64 46.92
CA ASP A 83 -13.68 -21.66 48.24
C ASP A 83 -14.32 -23.04 48.48
N LYS A 84 -13.99 -23.59 49.64
CA LYS A 84 -14.56 -24.79 50.22
C LYS A 84 -15.76 -24.35 51.06
N ASN A 85 -16.74 -25.26 51.21
CA ASN A 85 -17.60 -25.42 52.40
C ASN A 85 -19.06 -24.88 52.30
N PHE A 86 -20.01 -25.76 51.95
CA PHE A 86 -20.99 -26.31 52.89
C PHE A 86 -21.69 -27.54 52.32
#